data_AF-A0A6U5H0G5-F1
#
_entry.id   AF-A0A6U5H0G5-F1
#
_cell.length_a   1.000
_cell.length_b   1.000
_cell.length_c   1.000
_cell.angle_alpha   90.00
_cell.angle_beta   90.00
_cell.angle_gamma   90.00
#
_symmetry.space_group_name_H-M   'P 1'
#
loop_
_entity.id
_entity.type
_entity.pdbx_description
1 polymer ?
#
loop_
_entity_poly.entity_id
_entity_poly.type
_entity_poly.pdbx_seq_one_letter_code
_entity_poly.pdbx_strand_id
1 'polypeptide(L)'
;MADASAVEARARAAYFQPVSSPVETIQKDWLRNQLESKHHVMGNVYGSHLPMRVRMEMNIVAQVRRPPGLPSHNVGLETILGRDETIDFEDYLGAPEFSEHEIDSRAVLERTMGLSAGQKAHSRSLPPRAGVAMRKDMCSPLF
;
A
#
# COMPACT_ATOMS: atom_id res chain seq x y z
N MET A 1 34.98 10.32 -11.77
CA MET A 1 33.89 9.94 -10.87
C MET A 1 33.75 8.42 -10.96
N ALA A 2 34.59 7.71 -10.21
CA ALA A 2 34.73 6.25 -10.30
C ALA A 2 33.55 5.56 -9.59
N ASP A 3 32.83 4.73 -10.35
CA ASP A 3 32.04 3.55 -10.01
C ASP A 3 31.56 3.34 -8.55
N ALA A 4 30.65 4.19 -8.07
CA ALA A 4 29.95 3.97 -6.80
C ALA A 4 29.23 2.60 -6.76
N SER A 5 28.67 2.18 -7.90
CA SER A 5 28.01 0.88 -8.04
C SER A 5 28.97 -0.31 -7.96
N ALA A 6 30.24 -0.17 -8.39
CA ALA A 6 31.24 -1.23 -8.27
C ALA A 6 31.73 -1.38 -6.82
N VAL A 7 31.77 -0.28 -6.07
CA VAL A 7 32.08 -0.29 -4.63
C VAL A 7 30.94 -0.95 -3.84
N GLU A 8 29.69 -0.63 -4.16
CA GLU A 8 28.51 -1.27 -3.56
C GLU A 8 28.45 -2.77 -3.84
N ALA A 9 28.75 -3.20 -5.07
CA ALA A 9 28.77 -4.62 -5.43
C ALA A 9 29.86 -5.41 -4.67
N ARG A 10 31.05 -4.83 -4.50
CA ARG A 10 32.14 -5.42 -3.70
C ARG A 10 31.78 -5.49 -2.21
N ALA A 11 31.21 -4.42 -1.66
CA ALA A 11 30.76 -4.38 -0.27
C ALA A 11 29.66 -5.43 -0.02
N ARG A 12 28.68 -5.53 -0.93
CA ARG A 12 27.62 -6.52 -0.85
C ARG A 12 28.17 -7.94 -0.87
N ALA A 13 29.14 -8.25 -1.74
CA ALA A 13 29.79 -9.56 -1.76
C ALA A 13 30.55 -9.88 -0.45
N ALA A 14 31.15 -8.88 0.20
CA ALA A 14 31.89 -9.06 1.45
C ALA A 14 30.98 -9.28 2.67
N TYR A 15 29.80 -8.65 2.69
CA TYR A 15 28.84 -8.74 3.81
C TYR A 15 27.62 -9.61 3.51
N PHE A 16 27.56 -10.27 2.36
CA PHE A 16 26.46 -11.15 1.98
C PHE A 16 26.43 -12.37 2.91
N GLN A 17 25.47 -12.38 3.83
CA GLN A 17 25.18 -13.56 4.63
C GLN A 17 24.14 -14.42 3.89
N PRO A 18 24.43 -15.71 3.63
CA PRO A 18 23.53 -16.60 2.89
C PRO A 18 22.32 -17.06 3.73
N VAL A 19 22.40 -16.92 5.05
CA VAL A 19 21.35 -17.28 6.00
C VAL A 19 20.90 -16.02 6.73
N SER A 20 19.59 -15.75 6.68
CA SER A 20 18.96 -14.67 7.46
C SER A 20 19.38 -14.78 8.92
N SER A 21 19.77 -13.65 9.52
CA SER A 21 20.07 -13.63 10.95
C SER A 21 18.83 -14.07 11.75
N PRO A 22 18.98 -14.81 12.87
CA PRO A 22 17.85 -15.17 13.72
C PRO A 22 17.15 -13.93 14.32
N VAL A 23 17.86 -12.81 14.48
CA VAL A 23 17.24 -11.55 14.90
C VAL A 23 16.36 -10.98 13.78
N GLU A 24 16.81 -11.09 12.54
CA GLU A 24 16.07 -10.59 11.39
C GLU A 24 14.75 -11.33 11.21
N THR A 25 14.72 -12.65 11.44
CA THR A 25 13.47 -13.42 11.41
C THR A 25 12.51 -13.00 12.52
N ILE A 26 13.01 -12.82 13.74
CA ILE A 26 12.22 -12.32 14.88
C ILE A 26 11.62 -10.95 14.57
N GLN A 27 12.39 -10.04 13.98
CA GLN A 27 11.92 -8.70 13.62
C GLN A 27 10.82 -8.76 12.55
N LYS A 28 10.98 -9.60 11.53
CA LYS A 28 9.98 -9.78 10.46
C LYS A 28 8.66 -10.36 10.96
N ASP A 29 8.70 -11.24 11.96
CA ASP A 29 7.51 -11.91 12.50
C ASP A 29 6.94 -11.25 13.76
N TRP A 30 7.55 -10.16 14.24
CA TRP A 30 7.16 -9.50 15.49
C TRP A 30 5.66 -9.19 15.55
N LEU A 31 5.10 -8.58 14.50
CA LEU A 31 3.68 -8.21 14.46
C LEU A 31 2.75 -9.42 14.48
N ARG A 32 3.13 -10.50 13.78
CA ARG A 32 2.35 -11.75 13.77
C ARG A 32 2.35 -12.39 15.16
N ASN A 33 3.52 -12.47 15.78
CA ASN A 33 3.69 -13.04 17.11
C ASN A 33 2.94 -12.25 18.19
N GLN A 34 2.90 -10.92 18.07
CA GLN A 34 2.10 -10.06 18.94
C GLN A 34 0.60 -10.37 18.82
N LEU A 35 0.09 -10.46 17.59
CA LEU A 35 -1.32 -10.78 17.35
C LEU A 35 -1.68 -12.18 17.87
N GLU A 36 -0.83 -13.18 17.61
CA GLU A 36 -1.05 -14.55 18.09
C GLU A 36 -1.02 -14.64 19.61
N SER A 37 -0.09 -13.93 20.26
CA SER A 37 -0.05 -13.84 21.73
C SER A 37 -1.32 -13.21 22.29
N LYS A 38 -1.82 -12.12 21.68
CA LYS A 38 -3.11 -11.50 22.07
C LYS A 38 -4.26 -12.49 21.93
N HIS A 39 -4.37 -13.19 20.80
CA HIS A 39 -5.41 -14.19 20.58
C HIS A 39 -5.32 -15.38 21.54
N HIS A 40 -4.11 -15.81 21.89
CA HIS A 40 -3.89 -16.87 22.87
C HIS A 40 -4.43 -16.46 24.26
N VAL A 41 -4.10 -15.24 24.71
CA VAL A 41 -4.63 -14.70 25.97
C VAL A 41 -6.16 -14.57 25.92
N MET A 42 -6.72 -14.06 24.82
CA MET A 42 -8.17 -13.95 24.64
C MET A 42 -8.87 -15.31 24.71
N GLY A 43 -8.28 -16.34 24.08
CA GLY A 43 -8.78 -17.70 24.13
C GLY A 43 -8.77 -18.29 25.54
N ASN A 44 -7.74 -17.99 26.33
CA ASN A 44 -7.62 -18.47 27.71
C ASN A 44 -8.61 -17.77 28.66
N VAL A 45 -8.86 -16.47 28.49
CA VAL A 45 -9.72 -15.68 29.38
C VAL A 45 -11.20 -15.82 29.02
N TYR A 46 -11.53 -15.72 27.74
CA TYR A 46 -12.91 -15.64 27.25
C TYR A 46 -13.38 -16.92 26.53
N GLY A 47 -12.50 -17.90 26.35
CA GLY A 47 -12.76 -19.14 25.62
C GLY A 47 -12.43 -19.05 24.13
N SER A 48 -12.43 -20.20 23.47
CA SER A 48 -11.97 -20.36 22.07
C SER A 48 -12.79 -19.62 21.01
N HIS A 49 -14.04 -19.25 21.32
CA HIS A 49 -14.94 -18.60 20.37
C HIS A 49 -14.52 -17.15 20.03
N LEU A 50 -13.93 -16.44 20.99
CA LEU A 50 -13.59 -15.03 20.83
C LEU A 50 -12.47 -14.80 19.79
N PRO A 51 -11.30 -15.47 19.86
CA PRO A 51 -10.28 -15.32 18.83
C PRO A 51 -10.75 -15.77 17.44
N MET A 52 -11.63 -16.79 17.37
CA MET A 52 -12.25 -17.20 16.10
C MET A 52 -13.10 -16.07 15.51
N ARG A 53 -13.94 -15.42 16.33
CA ARG A 53 -14.77 -14.29 15.93
C ARG A 53 -13.94 -13.12 15.43
N VAL A 54 -12.92 -12.71 16.18
CA VAL A 54 -12.02 -11.62 15.76
C VAL A 54 -11.35 -11.95 14.43
N ARG A 55 -10.88 -13.18 14.24
CA ARG A 55 -10.24 -13.59 12.98
C ARG A 55 -11.21 -13.56 11.79
N MET A 56 -12.50 -13.89 12.02
CA MET A 56 -13.54 -13.72 11.00
C MET A 56 -13.78 -12.25 10.66
N GLU A 57 -13.91 -11.39 11.68
CA GLU A 57 -14.10 -9.94 11.48
C GLU A 57 -12.92 -9.32 10.71
N MET A 58 -11.68 -9.67 11.05
CA MET A 58 -10.49 -9.25 10.31
C MET A 58 -10.53 -9.65 8.84
N ASN A 59 -10.90 -10.91 8.55
CA ASN A 59 -10.98 -11.41 7.18
C ASN A 59 -12.06 -10.70 6.36
N ILE A 60 -13.21 -10.38 6.97
CA ILE A 60 -14.30 -9.65 6.30
C ILE A 60 -13.83 -8.23 5.97
N VAL A 61 -13.23 -7.53 6.94
CA VAL A 61 -12.82 -6.14 6.75
C VAL A 61 -11.63 -6.02 5.78
N ALA A 62 -10.73 -7.01 5.74
CA ALA A 62 -9.61 -7.04 4.81
C ALA A 62 -10.02 -7.15 3.33
N GLN A 63 -11.24 -7.62 3.04
CA GLN A 63 -11.74 -7.77 1.67
C GLN A 63 -12.30 -6.47 1.09
N VAL A 64 -12.66 -5.49 1.93
CA VAL A 64 -13.26 -4.23 1.49
C VAL A 64 -12.17 -3.39 0.79
N ARG A 65 -12.29 -3.23 -0.52
CA ARG A 65 -11.31 -2.50 -1.34
C ARG A 65 -11.94 -1.35 -2.11
N ARG A 66 -11.14 -0.31 -2.33
CA ARG A 66 -11.45 0.83 -3.20
C ARG A 66 -11.34 0.39 -4.68
N PRO A 67 -11.95 1.14 -5.62
CA PRO A 67 -11.74 0.90 -7.04
C PRO A 67 -10.24 0.88 -7.39
N PRO A 68 -9.85 0.04 -8.36
CA PRO A 68 -8.45 -0.16 -8.70
C PRO A 68 -7.84 1.14 -9.23
N GLY A 69 -6.65 1.48 -8.72
CA GLY A 69 -5.95 2.74 -9.02
C GLY A 69 -5.70 3.60 -7.79
N LEU A 70 -6.44 3.39 -6.69
CA LEU A 70 -6.15 4.05 -5.43
C LEU A 70 -5.78 3.01 -4.35
N PRO A 71 -4.66 3.16 -3.63
CA PRO A 71 -4.36 2.29 -2.51
C PRO A 71 -5.45 2.42 -1.44
N SER A 72 -5.87 1.28 -0.88
CA SER A 72 -6.81 1.23 0.23
C SER A 72 -6.05 1.13 1.54
N HIS A 73 -6.19 2.14 2.40
CA HIS A 73 -5.89 2.00 3.81
C HIS A 73 -7.07 1.24 4.42
N ASN A 74 -6.86 -0.01 4.84
CA ASN A 74 -7.92 -0.85 5.40
C ASN A 74 -8.27 -0.38 6.82
N VAL A 75 -8.85 0.83 6.95
CA VAL A 75 -9.03 1.51 8.24
C VAL A 75 -9.71 0.61 9.27
N GLY A 76 -10.77 -0.10 8.90
CA GLY A 76 -11.43 -1.00 9.84
C GLY A 76 -10.55 -2.18 10.30
N LEU A 77 -9.62 -2.65 9.47
CA LEU A 77 -8.66 -3.69 9.86
C LEU A 77 -7.64 -3.11 10.84
N GLU A 78 -7.17 -1.89 10.59
CA GLU A 78 -6.24 -1.19 11.50
C GLU A 78 -6.90 -0.92 12.86
N THR A 79 -8.20 -0.59 12.90
CA THR A 79 -8.96 -0.45 14.15
C THR A 79 -9.07 -1.76 14.92
N ILE A 80 -9.33 -2.90 14.25
CA ILE A 80 -9.35 -4.21 14.93
C ILE A 80 -7.97 -4.58 15.48
N LEU A 81 -6.91 -4.20 14.77
CA LEU A 81 -5.53 -4.42 15.20
C LEU A 81 -5.07 -3.44 16.30
N GLY A 82 -5.79 -2.33 16.49
CA GLY A 82 -5.45 -1.25 17.41
C GLY A 82 -4.25 -0.42 16.95
N ARG A 83 -4.08 -0.24 15.63
CA ARG A 83 -3.00 0.58 15.03
C ARG A 83 -3.45 2.00 14.70
N ASP A 84 -4.75 2.27 14.74
CA ASP A 84 -5.35 3.59 14.46
C ASP A 84 -5.06 4.64 15.54
N GLU A 85 -4.62 4.23 16.73
CA GLU A 85 -4.24 5.12 17.84
C GLU A 85 -2.76 5.55 17.79
N THR A 86 -1.96 4.94 16.91
CA THR A 86 -0.51 5.14 16.83
C THR A 86 -0.10 5.71 15.47
N ILE A 87 0.90 6.59 15.44
CA ILE A 87 1.46 7.17 14.22
C ILE A 87 2.80 6.50 13.94
N ASP A 88 2.96 5.95 12.74
CA ASP A 88 4.21 5.32 12.29
C ASP A 88 5.05 6.29 11.44
N PHE A 89 6.31 5.92 11.17
CA PHE A 89 7.22 6.72 10.35
C PHE A 89 6.68 6.98 8.93
N GLU A 90 5.96 6.00 8.38
CA GLU A 90 5.33 6.07 7.06
C GLU A 90 4.25 7.15 6.99
N ASP A 91 3.52 7.38 8.07
CA ASP A 91 2.46 8.39 8.15
C ASP A 91 3.04 9.81 8.15
N TYR A 92 4.22 10.00 8.75
CA TYR A 92 4.88 11.30 8.84
C TYR A 92 5.70 11.63 7.58
N LEU A 93 6.45 10.66 7.05
CA LEU A 93 7.32 10.87 5.89
C LEU A 93 6.61 10.69 4.55
N GLY A 94 5.43 10.06 4.57
CA GLY A 94 4.67 9.71 3.38
C GLY A 94 5.25 8.50 2.65
N ALA A 95 4.46 7.45 2.48
CA ALA A 95 4.87 6.32 1.65
C ALA A 95 4.88 6.74 0.15
N PRO A 96 5.82 6.23 -0.66
CA PRO A 96 5.87 6.51 -2.10
C PRO A 96 4.64 5.99 -2.85
N GLU A 97 3.81 5.17 -2.21
CA GLU A 97 2.54 4.66 -2.74
C GLU A 97 1.42 5.71 -2.70
N PHE A 98 1.54 6.71 -1.83
CA PHE A 98 0.57 7.81 -1.68
C PHE A 98 1.01 9.10 -2.38
N SER A 99 2.08 9.04 -3.17
CA SER A 99 2.50 10.19 -3.96
C SER A 99 1.44 10.56 -4.98
N GLU A 100 1.14 11.86 -5.08
CA GLU A 100 0.14 12.37 -6.00
C GLU A 100 0.60 12.14 -7.44
N HIS A 101 -0.06 11.18 -8.10
CA HIS A 101 0.15 10.87 -9.51
C HIS A 101 -1.21 10.80 -10.20
N GLU A 102 -1.29 11.36 -11.42
CA GLU A 102 -2.50 11.27 -12.22
C GLU A 102 -2.67 9.83 -12.73
N ILE A 103 -3.75 9.16 -12.29
CA ILE A 103 -4.03 7.77 -12.63
C ILE A 103 -5.30 7.72 -13.48
N ASP A 104 -5.20 7.15 -14.68
CA ASP A 104 -6.37 6.81 -15.50
C ASP A 104 -7.10 5.62 -14.88
N SER A 105 -8.13 5.90 -14.07
CA SER A 105 -8.91 4.91 -13.33
C SER A 105 -9.54 3.84 -14.24
N ARG A 106 -9.96 4.23 -15.45
CA ARG A 106 -10.52 3.29 -16.43
C ARG A 106 -9.46 2.33 -16.92
N ALA A 107 -8.29 2.82 -17.31
CA ALA A 107 -7.21 1.96 -17.79
C ALA A 107 -6.70 0.99 -16.71
N VAL A 108 -6.63 1.43 -15.44
CA VAL A 108 -6.25 0.52 -14.34
C VAL A 108 -7.33 -0.55 -14.13
N LEU A 109 -8.61 -0.16 -14.12
CA LEU A 109 -9.74 -1.06 -13.96
C LEU A 109 -9.83 -2.10 -15.09
N GLU A 110 -9.60 -1.70 -16.34
CA GLU A 110 -9.55 -2.61 -17.48
C GLU A 110 -8.41 -3.62 -17.38
N ARG A 111 -7.24 -3.23 -16.84
CA ARG A 111 -6.14 -4.16 -16.55
C ARG A 111 -6.49 -5.13 -15.43
N THR A 112 -7.06 -4.64 -14.33
CA THR A 112 -7.44 -5.47 -13.18
C THR A 112 -8.52 -6.48 -13.54
N MET A 113 -9.47 -6.11 -14.40
CA MET A 113 -10.54 -7.01 -14.86
C MET A 113 -10.17 -7.81 -16.11
N GLY A 114 -8.93 -7.72 -16.60
CA GLY A 114 -8.45 -8.49 -17.76
C GLY A 114 -9.07 -8.09 -19.11
N LEU A 115 -9.69 -6.91 -19.18
CA LEU A 115 -10.36 -6.41 -20.39
C LEU A 115 -9.38 -5.71 -21.35
N SER A 116 -8.23 -5.24 -20.88
CA SER A 116 -7.19 -4.66 -21.75
C SER A 116 -6.16 -5.71 -22.18
N ALA A 117 -6.18 -6.10 -23.46
CA ALA A 117 -5.13 -6.92 -24.04
C ALA A 117 -3.84 -6.09 -24.20
N GLY A 118 -2.84 -6.36 -23.36
CA GLY A 118 -1.41 -6.13 -23.61
C GLY A 118 -1.01 -4.82 -24.30
N GLN A 119 -1.14 -3.67 -23.63
CA GLN A 119 -0.26 -2.53 -23.93
C GLN A 119 0.79 -2.42 -22.82
N LYS A 120 2.05 -2.68 -23.18
CA LYS A 120 3.20 -2.31 -22.35
C LYS A 120 3.01 -0.86 -21.93
N ALA A 121 2.95 -0.61 -20.62
CA ALA A 121 2.84 0.73 -20.07
C ALA A 121 4.11 1.50 -20.42
N HIS A 122 4.10 2.17 -21.57
CA HIS A 122 4.91 3.37 -21.70
C HIS A 122 4.27 4.40 -20.79
N SER A 123 5.06 5.02 -19.92
CA SER A 123 4.83 6.34 -19.37
C SER A 123 4.68 7.34 -20.52
N ARG A 124 3.55 7.29 -21.22
CA ARG A 124 3.05 8.44 -21.95
C ARG A 124 2.24 9.20 -20.93
N SER A 125 2.78 10.31 -20.44
CA SER A 125 1.94 11.41 -20.02
C SER A 125 0.92 11.63 -21.14
N LEU A 126 -0.31 11.15 -20.93
CA LEU A 126 -1.40 11.49 -21.81
C LEU A 126 -1.53 13.01 -21.70
N PRO A 127 -1.44 13.76 -22.81
CA PRO A 127 -1.70 15.18 -22.73
C PRO A 127 -3.13 15.37 -22.21
N PRO A 128 -3.39 16.43 -21.41
CA PRO A 128 -4.74 16.74 -20.96
C PRO A 128 -5.66 16.75 -22.19
N ARG A 129 -6.81 16.08 -22.09
CA ARG A 129 -7.80 15.99 -23.19
C ARG A 129 -7.99 17.38 -23.80
N ALA A 130 -7.46 17.57 -25.02
CA ALA A 130 -7.65 18.79 -25.78
C ALA A 130 -9.16 18.97 -26.00
N GLY A 131 -9.76 19.97 -25.33
CA GLY A 131 -11.18 20.27 -25.46
C GLY A 131 -11.91 20.64 -24.17
N VAL A 132 -11.32 20.50 -22.97
CA VAL A 132 -11.91 20.99 -21.71
C VAL A 132 -11.13 22.20 -21.16
N ALA A 133 -10.75 23.12 -22.05
CA ALA A 133 -10.52 24.49 -21.63
C ALA A 133 -11.89 25.17 -21.61
N MET A 134 -12.43 25.43 -20.41
CA MET A 134 -13.50 26.39 -20.25
C MET A 134 -13.06 27.68 -20.95
N ARG A 135 -13.76 28.07 -22.02
CA ARG A 135 -13.54 29.36 -22.69
C ARG A 135 -13.72 30.44 -21.63
N LYS A 136 -12.62 31.04 -21.19
CA LYS A 136 -12.60 32.10 -20.18
C LYS A 136 -13.03 33.45 -20.75
N ASP A 137 -13.46 33.47 -22.01
CA ASP A 137 -13.67 34.67 -22.81
C ASP A 137 -15.16 35.01 -23.01
N MET A 138 -16.08 34.33 -22.33
CA MET A 138 -17.49 34.74 -22.31
C MET A 138 -17.77 35.68 -21.13
N CYS A 139 -17.08 36.81 -21.11
CA CYS A 139 -17.54 38.03 -20.45
C CYS A 139 -17.55 39.10 -21.54
N SER A 140 -18.70 39.27 -22.21
CA SER A 140 -18.94 40.35 -23.17
C SER A 140 -18.97 41.69 -22.41
N PRO A 141 -18.16 42.69 -22.78
CA PRO A 141 -18.44 44.04 -22.35
C PRO A 141 -19.58 44.59 -23.20
N LEU A 142 -20.53 45.21 -22.50
CA LEU A 142 -21.56 46.09 -23.07
C LEU A 142 -20.92 47.13 -23.99
N PHE A 143 -21.27 47.12 -25.28
CA PHE A 143 -21.70 48.24 -26.14
C PHE A 143 -21.67 47.80 -27.62
#